data_AF-A0A3D3M2A5-F1
#
_entry.id   AF-A0A3D3M2A5-F1
#
_cell.length_a   1.000
_cell.length_b   1.000
_cell.length_c   1.000
_cell.angle_alpha   90.00
_cell.angle_beta   90.00
_cell.angle_gamma   90.00
#
_symmetry.space_group_name_H-M   'P 1'
#
loop_
_entity.id
_entity.type
_entity.pdbx_description
1 polymer ?
#
loop_
_entity_poly.entity_id
_entity_poly.type
_entity_poly.pdbx_seq_one_letter_code
_entity_poly.pdbx_strand_id
1 'polypeptide(L)'
;MTSKAVERAITLLDVLVSAPHGLDRNQIRHRVPQYSQASSEAAFERMFERDKDVLRSVGLDLISHRVQHSEVGLPIVLRPVTAHP
;
A
#
# COMPACT_ATOMS: atom_id res chain seq x y z
N MET A 1 4.49 7.03 -22.05
CA MET A 1 3.25 7.06 -21.27
C MET A 1 3.52 6.32 -19.97
N THR A 2 3.54 7.02 -18.83
CA THR A 2 3.61 6.37 -17.52
C THR A 2 2.40 5.44 -17.38
N SER A 3 2.63 4.19 -16.98
CA SER A 3 1.53 3.25 -16.74
C SER A 3 0.68 3.78 -15.59
N LYS A 4 -0.65 3.74 -15.71
CA LYS A 4 -1.59 4.13 -14.62
C LYS A 4 -1.33 3.38 -13.30
N ALA A 5 -0.65 2.23 -13.34
CA ALA A 5 -0.22 1.52 -12.15
C ALA A 5 0.94 2.22 -11.43
N VAL A 6 1.90 2.79 -12.17
CA VAL A 6 3.03 3.52 -11.58
C VAL A 6 2.57 4.78 -10.87
N GLU A 7 1.70 5.57 -11.50
CA GLU A 7 1.12 6.77 -10.88
C GLU A 7 0.38 6.43 -9.58
N ARG A 8 -0.41 5.35 -9.59
CA ARG A 8 -1.13 4.89 -8.40
C ARG A 8 -0.20 4.36 -7.30
N ALA A 9 0.86 3.65 -7.66
CA ALA A 9 1.88 3.20 -6.72
C ALA A 9 2.60 4.38 -6.05
N ILE A 10 2.86 5.48 -6.78
CA ILE A 10 3.42 6.71 -6.22
C ILE A 10 2.42 7.37 -5.25
N THR A 11 1.13 7.42 -5.59
CA THR A 11 0.10 7.91 -4.65
C THR A 11 0.02 7.05 -3.39
N LEU A 12 0.10 5.73 -3.52
CA LEU A 12 0.15 4.82 -2.38
C LEU A 12 1.38 5.07 -1.51
N LEU A 13 2.54 5.26 -2.12
CA LEU A 13 3.79 5.59 -1.43
C LEU A 13 3.64 6.89 -0.62
N ASP A 14 3.12 7.96 -1.24
CA ASP A 14 2.91 9.26 -0.59
C ASP A 14 1.98 9.14 0.64
N VAL A 15 0.86 8.44 0.48
CA VAL A 15 -0.10 8.17 1.56
C VAL A 15 0.55 7.42 2.72
N LEU A 16 1.37 6.40 2.45
CA LEU A 16 2.04 5.62 3.49
C LEU A 16 3.20 6.38 4.16
N VAL A 17 3.95 7.20 3.42
CA VAL A 17 4.99 8.07 3.99
C VAL A 17 4.40 9.12 4.93
N SER A 18 3.20 9.64 4.61
CA SER A 18 2.47 10.57 5.48
C SER A 18 1.88 9.92 6.75
N ALA A 19 1.92 8.60 6.87
CA ALA A 19 1.30 7.82 7.94
C ALA A 19 2.36 7.05 8.76
N PRO A 20 3.05 7.71 9.72
CA PRO A 20 4.18 7.11 10.45
C PRO A 20 3.81 5.88 11.28
N HIS A 21 2.53 5.71 11.64
CA HIS A 21 2.02 4.54 12.37
C HIS A 21 1.48 3.43 11.45
N GLY A 22 1.59 3.63 10.14
CA GLY A 22 0.96 2.78 9.13
C GLY A 22 -0.53 3.02 9.02
N LEU A 23 -1.13 2.35 8.04
CA LEU A 23 -2.56 2.41 7.76
C LEU A 23 -3.12 1.01 7.58
N ASP A 24 -4.35 0.79 8.02
CA ASP A 24 -5.06 -0.42 7.65
C ASP A 24 -5.50 -0.39 6.17
N ARG A 25 -5.91 -1.54 5.65
CA ARG A 25 -6.29 -1.72 4.25
C ARG A 25 -7.50 -0.85 3.84
N ASN A 26 -8.45 -0.63 4.74
CA ASN A 26 -9.61 0.22 4.48
C ASN A 26 -9.22 1.70 4.43
N GLN A 27 -8.35 2.15 5.34
CA GLN A 27 -7.81 3.51 5.33
C GLN A 27 -7.05 3.78 4.03
N ILE A 28 -6.21 2.85 3.58
CA ILE A 28 -5.51 2.95 2.29
C ILE A 28 -6.50 3.09 1.14
N ARG A 29 -7.54 2.25 1.10
CA ARG A 29 -8.57 2.28 0.05
C ARG A 29 -9.26 3.64 -0.07
N HIS A 30 -9.48 4.32 1.06
CA HIS A 30 -10.14 5.63 1.07
C HIS A 30 -9.18 6.79 0.78
N ARG A 31 -7.92 6.69 1.21
CA ARG A 31 -6.91 7.75 1.06
C ARG A 31 -6.26 7.79 -0.33
N VAL A 32 -6.24 6.68 -1.05
CA VAL A 32 -5.78 6.63 -2.44
C VAL A 32 -7.01 6.79 -3.36
N PRO A 33 -7.19 7.94 -4.05
CA PRO A 33 -8.41 8.23 -4.79
C PRO A 33 -8.75 7.17 -5.84
N GLN A 34 -7.76 6.54 -6.46
CA GLN A 34 -7.98 5.52 -7.49
C GLN A 34 -8.53 4.21 -6.91
N TYR A 35 -8.28 3.90 -5.63
CA TYR A 35 -8.82 2.73 -4.96
C TYR A 35 -10.26 2.92 -4.50
N SER A 36 -10.65 4.13 -4.13
CA SER A 36 -12.03 4.43 -3.74
C SER A 36 -13.00 4.27 -4.90
N GLN A 37 -12.52 4.43 -6.14
CA GLN A 37 -13.29 4.23 -7.37
C GLN A 37 -13.30 2.78 -7.88
N ALA A 38 -12.68 1.83 -7.17
CA ALA A 38 -12.70 0.42 -7.57
C ALA A 38 -14.13 -0.14 -7.49
N SER A 39 -14.58 -0.79 -8.57
CA SER A 39 -15.95 -1.30 -8.71
C SER A 39 -16.33 -2.43 -7.75
N SER A 40 -15.33 -3.06 -7.11
CA SER A 40 -15.53 -4.11 -6.12
C SER A 40 -14.29 -4.26 -5.24
N GLU A 41 -14.42 -5.01 -4.14
CA GLU A 41 -13.27 -5.38 -3.32
C GLU A 41 -12.24 -6.21 -4.11
N ALA A 42 -12.68 -7.13 -4.97
CA ALA A 42 -11.78 -7.90 -5.84
C ALA A 42 -11.08 -7.05 -6.91
N ALA A 43 -11.70 -5.94 -7.35
CA ALA A 43 -11.03 -4.98 -8.23
C ALA A 43 -9.94 -4.21 -7.46
N PHE A 44 -10.25 -3.76 -6.25
CA PHE A 44 -9.29 -3.13 -5.36
C PHE A 44 -8.10 -4.04 -5.06
N GLU A 45 -8.33 -5.30 -4.67
CA GLU A 45 -7.26 -6.23 -4.30
C GLU A 45 -6.27 -6.46 -5.45
N ARG A 46 -6.79 -6.66 -6.68
CA ARG A 46 -5.95 -6.81 -7.88
C ARG A 46 -5.12 -5.56 -8.19
N MET A 47 -5.69 -4.37 -7.97
CA MET A 47 -4.97 -3.12 -8.14
C MET A 47 -3.88 -2.98 -7.08
N PHE A 48 -4.21 -3.27 -5.82
CA PHE A 48 -3.31 -3.16 -4.67
C PHE A 48 -2.11 -4.10 -4.80
N GLU A 49 -2.32 -5.38 -5.14
CA GLU A 49 -1.23 -6.33 -5.36
C GLU A 49 -0.32 -5.91 -6.53
N ARG A 50 -0.90 -5.42 -7.63
CA ARG A 50 -0.10 -4.90 -8.75
C ARG A 50 0.76 -3.71 -8.34
N ASP A 51 0.24 -2.81 -7.51
CA ASP A 51 0.99 -1.64 -7.08
C ASP A 51 2.07 -2.01 -6.05
N LYS A 52 1.85 -3.03 -5.22
CA LYS A 52 2.89 -3.65 -4.40
C LYS A 52 4.04 -4.16 -5.25
N ASP A 53 3.76 -4.83 -6.36
CA ASP A 53 4.81 -5.32 -7.27
C ASP A 53 5.60 -4.17 -7.92
N VAL A 54 4.93 -3.05 -8.23
CA VAL A 54 5.61 -1.83 -8.69
C VAL A 54 6.53 -1.28 -7.59
N LEU A 55 6.06 -1.18 -6.34
CA LEU A 55 6.90 -0.73 -5.22
C LEU A 55 8.10 -1.66 -4.99
N ARG A 56 7.91 -2.98 -5.12
CA ARG A 56 8.99 -3.97 -5.00
C ARG A 56 10.04 -3.81 -6.08
N SER A 57 9.63 -3.49 -7.30
CA SER A 57 10.56 -3.23 -8.40
C SER A 57 11.51 -2.05 -8.14
N VAL A 58 11.14 -1.14 -7.22
CA VAL A 58 12.00 -0.02 -6.77
C VAL A 58 12.61 -0.25 -5.38
N GLY A 59 12.51 -1.47 -4.83
CA GLY A 59 13.15 -1.86 -3.57
C GLY A 59 12.33 -1.56 -2.31
N LEU A 60 11.03 -1.30 -2.44
CA LEU A 60 10.11 -1.08 -1.31
C LEU A 60 9.08 -2.21 -1.23
N ASP A 61 8.88 -2.79 -0.05
CA ASP A 61 7.82 -3.76 0.22
C ASP A 61 6.79 -3.20 1.20
N LEU A 62 5.57 -3.73 1.12
CA LEU A 62 4.49 -3.43 2.06
C LEU A 62 4.34 -4.60 3.03
N ILE A 63 4.56 -4.33 4.32
CA ILE A 63 4.46 -5.34 5.36
C ILE A 63 3.31 -4.98 6.30
N SER A 64 2.43 -5.95 6.54
CA SER A 64 1.42 -5.88 7.59
C SER A 64 2.08 -6.18 8.93
N HIS A 65 2.14 -5.19 9.83
CA HIS A 65 2.66 -5.37 11.18
C HIS A 65 1.53 -5.66 12.14
N ARG A 66 1.70 -6.70 12.98
CA ARG A 66 0.84 -6.90 14.15
C ARG A 66 1.40 -6.06 15.28
N VAL A 67 0.73 -4.94 15.58
CA VAL A 67 1.13 -4.06 16.68
C VAL A 67 0.40 -4.50 17.94
N GLN A 68 1.13 -4.93 18.97
CA GLN A 68 0.55 -5.21 20.28
C GLN A 68 -0.01 -3.90 20.87
N HIS A 69 -1.25 -3.92 21.37
CA HIS A 69 -1.97 -2.75 21.90
C HIS A 69 -2.21 -1.59 20.90
N SER A 70 -2.39 -1.88 19.60
CA SER A 70 -2.82 -0.87 18.62
C SER A 70 -4.35 -0.83 18.47
N GLU A 71 -4.93 0.37 18.51
CA GLU A 71 -6.33 0.61 18.14
C GLU A 71 -6.61 0.41 16.63
N VAL A 72 -5.55 0.36 15.79
CA VAL A 72 -5.61 0.41 14.31
C VAL A 72 -5.53 -1.00 13.67
N GLY A 73 -5.47 -2.08 14.45
CA GLY A 73 -5.45 -3.45 13.90
C GLY A 73 -4.11 -3.84 13.27
N LEU A 74 -4.12 -4.24 11.99
CA LEU A 74 -2.93 -4.68 11.21
C LEU A 74 -2.46 -3.56 10.27
N PRO A 75 -1.71 -2.55 10.75
CA PRO A 75 -1.19 -1.49 9.91
C PRO A 75 -0.21 -2.02 8.87
N ILE A 76 -0.33 -1.48 7.66
CA ILE A 76 0.58 -1.66 6.54
C ILE A 76 1.57 -0.49 6.56
N VAL A 77 2.86 -0.82 6.49
CA VAL A 77 3.96 0.14 6.44
C VAL A 77 4.93 -0.21 5.32
N LEU A 78 5.71 0.79 4.90
CA LEU A 78 6.79 0.62 3.94
C LEU A 78 8.02 0.04 4.65
N ARG A 79 8.68 -0.93 4.00
CA ARG A 79 9.98 -1.45 4.41
C ARG A 79 10.90 -1.54 3.18
N PRO A 80 12.20 -1.23 3.32
CA PRO A 80 13.16 -1.61 2.29
C PRO A 80 13.10 -3.13 2.09
N VAL A 81 13.17 -3.58 0.84
CA VAL A 81 13.37 -5.00 0.53
C VAL A 81 14.75 -5.37 1.04
N THR A 82 14.82 -5.91 2.25
CA THR A 82 16.05 -6.54 2.74
C THR A 82 16.17 -7.88 2.03
N ALA A 83 17.25 -8.08 1.27
CA ALA A 83 17.59 -9.41 0.77
C ALA A 83 17.55 -10.40 1.94
N HIS A 84 16.67 -11.40 1.87
CA HIS A 84 16.75 -12.52 2.80
C HIS A 84 18.12 -13.19 2.59
N PRO A 85 18.92 -13.39 3.64
CA PRO A 85 20.15 -14.19 3.56
C PRO A 85 19.84 -15.65 3.20
#